data_AF-A0A9D8Q0W8-F1
#
_entry.id   AF-A0A9D8Q0W8-F1
#
_cell.length_a   1.000
_cell.length_b   1.000
_cell.length_c   1.000
_cell.angle_alpha   90.00
_cell.angle_beta   90.00
_cell.angle_gamma   90.00
#
_symmetry.space_group_name_H-M   'P 1'
#
loop_
_entity.id
_entity.type
_entity.pdbx_description
1 polymer ?
#
loop_
_entity_poly.entity_id
_entity_poly.type
_entity_poly.pdbx_seq_one_letter_code
_entity_poly.pdbx_strand_id
1 'polypeptide(L)'
;CEFEIFRSVERAVFLPRVTSGFPSLEDFLGLAQTILQSRKSRSGNSLELHAREILREEGLTQDADFSFKPVVEGGTKRPDFLFPSGAAYDDLSYPAERLRMLAAKTTCKDRWRQVLNEAGRIRTKHLLTLQEGVSEGQFREMREAGVQLVVPAGLHRSYPKEVRPHLQTFESFIGDVRLLRSS
;
A
#
# COMPACT_ATOMS: atom_id res chain seq x y z
N CYS A 1 -6.02 -23.62 -7.34
CA CYS A 1 -7.33 -22.97 -7.52
C CYS A 1 -7.30 -21.64 -6.76
N GLU A 2 -7.49 -20.50 -7.43
CA GLU A 2 -7.28 -19.12 -6.91
C GLU A 2 -8.02 -18.83 -5.58
N PHE A 3 -9.09 -19.59 -5.30
CA PHE A 3 -9.91 -19.49 -4.09
C PHE A 3 -9.22 -20.00 -2.79
N GLU A 4 -8.33 -20.99 -2.88
CA GLU A 4 -7.65 -21.55 -1.69
C GLU A 4 -6.45 -20.71 -1.25
N ILE A 5 -5.78 -20.10 -2.23
CA ILE A 5 -4.67 -19.17 -2.03
C ILE A 5 -5.18 -17.92 -1.29
N PHE A 6 -6.31 -17.36 -1.73
CA PHE A 6 -6.91 -16.18 -1.11
C PHE A 6 -7.31 -16.41 0.36
N ARG A 7 -7.86 -17.59 0.70
CA ARG A 7 -8.17 -17.93 2.10
C ARG A 7 -6.92 -18.05 2.98
N SER A 8 -5.79 -18.43 2.40
CA SER A 8 -4.53 -18.62 3.14
C SER A 8 -3.89 -17.27 3.47
N VAL A 9 -3.93 -16.31 2.55
CA VAL A 9 -3.43 -14.94 2.73
C VAL A 9 -4.36 -14.14 3.65
N GLU A 10 -5.67 -14.22 3.41
CA GLU A 10 -6.68 -13.61 4.28
C GLU A 10 -6.55 -14.14 5.71
N ARG A 11 -6.36 -15.45 5.90
CA ARG A 11 -6.02 -15.99 7.22
C ARG A 11 -4.70 -15.45 7.75
N ALA A 12 -3.61 -15.47 7.00
CA ALA A 12 -2.33 -15.00 7.53
C ALA A 12 -2.37 -13.55 8.02
N VAL A 13 -3.15 -12.69 7.35
CA VAL A 13 -3.28 -11.26 7.67
C VAL A 13 -4.29 -11.01 8.80
N PHE A 14 -5.47 -11.62 8.72
CA PHE A 14 -6.57 -11.30 9.64
C PHE A 14 -6.68 -12.26 10.82
N LEU A 15 -6.19 -13.51 10.70
CA LEU A 15 -6.32 -14.51 11.77
C LEU A 15 -5.61 -14.10 13.07
N PRO A 16 -4.38 -13.53 13.06
CA PRO A 16 -3.75 -13.07 14.29
C PRO A 16 -4.61 -12.04 15.05
N ARG A 17 -5.24 -11.11 14.32
CA ARG A 17 -6.13 -10.08 14.85
C ARG A 17 -7.48 -10.63 15.34
N VAL A 18 -8.02 -11.63 14.64
CA VAL A 18 -9.24 -12.34 15.07
C VAL A 18 -8.96 -13.15 16.34
N THR A 19 -7.79 -13.77 16.46
CA THR A 19 -7.41 -14.59 17.62
C THR A 19 -6.98 -13.76 18.83
N SER A 20 -6.48 -12.54 18.65
CA SER A 20 -6.12 -11.64 19.75
C SER A 20 -7.34 -11.07 20.48
N GLY A 21 -8.54 -11.20 19.91
CA GLY A 21 -9.77 -10.63 20.45
C GLY A 21 -9.88 -9.11 20.20
N PHE A 22 -11.01 -8.55 20.61
CA PHE A 22 -11.36 -7.14 20.37
C PHE A 22 -11.70 -6.45 21.69
N PRO A 23 -11.20 -5.23 21.93
CA PRO A 23 -11.50 -4.48 23.13
C PRO A 23 -12.91 -3.86 23.12
N SER A 24 -13.52 -3.69 21.94
CA SER A 24 -14.89 -3.22 21.80
C SER A 24 -15.66 -3.92 20.67
N LEU A 25 -16.99 -3.80 20.70
CA LEU A 25 -17.87 -4.24 19.62
C LEU A 25 -17.58 -3.50 18.30
N GLU A 26 -17.24 -2.21 18.38
CA GLU A 26 -16.92 -1.40 17.20
C GLU A 26 -15.65 -1.87 16.51
N ASP A 27 -14.61 -2.24 17.27
CA ASP A 27 -13.36 -2.78 16.69
C ASP A 27 -13.60 -4.13 15.98
N PHE A 28 -14.46 -4.97 16.57
CA PHE A 28 -14.89 -6.20 15.94
C PHE A 28 -15.66 -5.94 14.64
N LEU A 29 -16.64 -5.03 14.68
CA LEU A 29 -17.46 -4.69 13.51
C LEU A 29 -16.62 -4.04 12.41
N GLY A 30 -15.65 -3.19 12.76
CA GLY A 30 -14.69 -2.59 11.82
C GLY A 30 -13.85 -3.64 11.11
N LEU A 31 -13.28 -4.61 11.85
CA LEU A 31 -12.52 -5.69 11.21
C LEU A 31 -13.43 -6.60 10.37
N ALA A 32 -14.61 -6.97 10.88
CA ALA A 32 -15.56 -7.80 10.16
C ALA A 32 -15.99 -7.14 8.84
N GLN A 33 -16.26 -5.83 8.87
CA GLN A 33 -16.60 -5.05 7.69
C GLN A 33 -15.43 -5.00 6.70
N THR A 34 -14.20 -4.82 7.17
CA THR A 34 -12.97 -4.90 6.38
C THR A 34 -12.85 -6.27 5.68
N ILE A 35 -13.01 -7.38 6.40
CA ILE A 35 -12.97 -8.73 5.81
C ILE A 35 -14.11 -8.92 4.79
N LEU A 36 -15.32 -8.44 5.09
CA LEU A 36 -16.46 -8.56 4.18
C LEU A 36 -16.25 -7.74 2.89
N GLN A 37 -15.66 -6.55 2.98
CA GLN A 37 -15.34 -5.73 1.82
C GLN A 37 -14.18 -6.30 1.02
N SER A 38 -13.21 -6.96 1.66
CA SER A 38 -12.10 -7.64 0.97
C SER A 38 -12.61 -8.78 0.08
N ARG A 39 -13.62 -9.53 0.57
CA ARG A 39 -14.29 -10.60 -0.16
C ARG A 39 -15.23 -10.09 -1.26
N LYS A 40 -15.90 -8.95 -1.04
CA LYS A 40 -16.77 -8.32 -2.05
C LYS A 40 -15.99 -7.67 -3.19
N SER A 41 -14.82 -7.11 -2.91
CA SER A 41 -14.12 -6.25 -3.86
C SER A 41 -13.12 -6.99 -4.76
N ARG A 42 -13.53 -8.14 -5.31
CA ARG A 42 -12.91 -8.73 -6.50
C ARG A 42 -12.99 -7.82 -7.75
N SER A 43 -13.62 -6.64 -7.63
CA SER A 43 -13.68 -5.54 -8.59
C SER A 43 -12.75 -4.38 -8.20
N GLY A 44 -11.44 -4.48 -8.50
CA GLY A 44 -10.53 -3.34 -8.72
C GLY A 44 -10.08 -2.47 -7.53
N ASN A 45 -10.98 -2.00 -6.66
CA ASN A 45 -10.73 -0.92 -5.69
C ASN A 45 -10.54 -1.40 -4.23
N SER A 46 -10.50 -2.72 -3.99
CA SER A 46 -10.48 -3.31 -2.63
C SER A 46 -9.27 -2.86 -1.84
N LEU A 47 -8.10 -3.05 -2.46
CA LEU A 47 -6.82 -2.97 -1.78
C LEU A 47 -6.55 -1.54 -1.32
N GLU A 48 -6.94 -0.56 -2.14
CA GLU A 48 -6.92 0.85 -1.80
C GLU A 48 -7.78 1.14 -0.55
N LEU A 49 -9.03 0.65 -0.50
CA LEU A 49 -9.89 0.87 0.65
C LEU A 49 -9.37 0.18 1.92
N HIS A 50 -8.83 -1.03 1.82
CA HIS A 50 -8.20 -1.73 2.95
C HIS A 50 -6.95 -1.03 3.45
N ALA A 51 -6.06 -0.62 2.53
CA ALA A 51 -4.87 0.12 2.89
C ALA A 51 -5.23 1.43 3.61
N ARG A 52 -6.26 2.14 3.13
CA ARG A 52 -6.78 3.34 3.79
C ARG A 52 -7.26 3.06 5.20
N GLU A 53 -8.02 2.00 5.40
CA GLU A 53 -8.55 1.67 6.74
C GLU A 53 -7.43 1.24 7.69
N ILE A 54 -6.48 0.42 7.22
CA ILE A 54 -5.31 0.04 8.02
C ILE A 54 -4.50 1.28 8.41
N LEU A 55 -4.28 2.23 7.51
CA LEU A 55 -3.59 3.49 7.84
C LEU A 55 -4.32 4.26 8.95
N ARG A 56 -5.66 4.30 8.92
CA ARG A 56 -6.49 4.93 9.96
C ARG A 56 -6.44 4.18 11.29
N GLU A 57 -6.50 2.85 11.26
CA GLU A 57 -6.35 1.99 12.46
C GLU A 57 -4.95 2.17 13.09
N GLU A 58 -3.93 2.38 12.27
CA GLU A 58 -2.57 2.72 12.69
C GLU A 58 -2.44 4.19 13.15
N GLY A 59 -3.55 4.91 13.33
CA GLY A 59 -3.56 6.26 13.89
C GLY A 59 -3.07 7.36 12.94
N LEU A 60 -3.00 7.09 11.63
CA LEU A 60 -2.76 8.13 10.63
C LEU A 60 -4.10 8.78 10.25
N THR A 61 -4.14 10.10 10.27
CA THR A 61 -5.34 10.87 9.97
C THR A 61 -5.35 11.31 8.51
N GLN A 62 -6.46 11.09 7.82
CA GLN A 62 -6.61 11.56 6.44
C GLN A 62 -6.52 13.10 6.40
N ASP A 63 -5.85 13.61 5.38
CA ASP A 63 -5.58 15.02 5.08
C ASP A 63 -4.63 15.74 6.06
N ALA A 64 -4.21 15.06 7.13
CA ALA A 64 -3.10 15.49 7.99
C ALA A 64 -1.83 14.65 7.76
N ASP A 65 -1.98 13.33 7.71
CA ASP A 65 -0.87 12.36 7.63
C ASP A 65 -0.83 11.59 6.31
N PHE A 66 -1.96 11.50 5.60
CA PHE A 66 -2.02 11.04 4.23
C PHE A 66 -3.24 11.60 3.50
N SER A 67 -3.19 11.76 2.18
CA SER A 67 -4.37 12.02 1.35
C SER A 67 -4.71 10.78 0.52
N PHE A 68 -5.99 10.39 0.51
CA PHE A 68 -6.51 9.28 -0.31
C PHE A 68 -7.10 9.80 -1.62
N LYS A 69 -6.61 9.29 -2.75
CA LYS A 69 -6.97 9.73 -4.11
C LYS A 69 -6.92 11.25 -4.31
N PRO A 70 -5.85 11.95 -3.86
CA PRO A 70 -5.72 13.39 -4.10
C PRO A 70 -5.64 13.68 -5.59
N VAL A 71 -6.07 14.88 -5.95
CA VAL A 71 -5.89 15.43 -7.30
C VAL A 71 -4.65 16.29 -7.27
N VAL A 72 -3.66 15.97 -8.09
CA VAL A 72 -2.37 16.69 -8.16
C VAL A 72 -1.99 17.03 -9.60
N GLU A 73 -0.90 17.77 -9.77
CA GLU A 73 -0.37 18.17 -11.09
C GLU A 73 -1.44 18.87 -11.94
N GLY A 74 -2.09 19.88 -11.35
CA GLY A 74 -3.07 20.72 -12.02
C GLY A 74 -4.36 19.99 -12.44
N GLY A 75 -4.68 18.85 -11.83
CA GLY A 75 -5.91 18.11 -12.12
C GLY A 75 -5.73 16.81 -12.89
N THR A 76 -4.52 16.55 -13.39
CA THR A 76 -4.28 15.50 -14.39
C THR A 76 -3.93 14.15 -13.80
N LYS A 77 -3.44 14.11 -12.56
CA LYS A 77 -3.02 12.87 -11.88
C LYS A 77 -3.78 12.64 -10.59
N ARG A 78 -4.03 11.36 -10.31
CA ARG A 78 -4.72 10.88 -9.10
C ARG A 78 -4.01 9.64 -8.56
N PRO A 79 -2.87 9.81 -7.86
CA PRO A 79 -2.26 8.69 -7.15
C PRO A 79 -3.21 8.16 -6.08
N ASP A 80 -3.08 6.87 -5.72
CA ASP A 80 -3.96 6.26 -4.73
C ASP A 80 -3.76 6.88 -3.34
N PHE A 81 -2.50 7.14 -2.96
CA PHE A 81 -2.14 7.79 -1.70
C PHE A 81 -0.95 8.74 -1.86
N LEU A 82 -1.00 9.87 -1.15
CA LEU A 82 0.14 10.76 -0.92
C LEU A 82 0.35 11.00 0.57
N PHE A 83 1.60 11.21 0.96
CA PHE A 83 2.02 11.48 2.32
C PHE A 83 2.99 12.68 2.35
N PRO A 84 2.85 13.62 3.31
CA PRO A 84 1.82 13.63 4.35
C PRO A 84 0.45 14.10 3.83
N SER A 85 0.39 14.87 2.75
CA SER A 85 -0.89 15.32 2.17
C SER A 85 -0.73 15.80 0.74
N GLY A 86 -1.85 15.96 0.02
CA GLY A 86 -1.87 16.62 -1.28
C GLY A 86 -1.36 18.07 -1.20
N ALA A 87 -1.69 18.80 -0.13
CA ALA A 87 -1.22 20.18 0.05
C ALA A 87 0.31 20.26 0.18
N ALA A 88 0.93 19.36 0.96
CA ALA A 88 2.40 19.28 1.05
C ALA A 88 3.04 18.88 -0.30
N TYR A 89 2.34 18.06 -1.09
CA TYR A 89 2.79 17.71 -2.44
C TYR A 89 2.69 18.88 -3.43
N ASP A 90 1.71 19.78 -3.30
CA ASP A 90 1.59 20.94 -4.18
C ASP A 90 2.48 22.11 -3.75
N ASP A 91 2.89 22.16 -2.47
CA ASP A 91 3.84 23.15 -1.96
C ASP A 91 5.27 22.85 -2.43
N LEU A 92 5.77 23.64 -3.38
CA LEU A 92 7.13 23.52 -3.93
C LEU A 92 8.24 23.78 -2.91
N SER A 93 7.95 24.46 -1.80
CA SER A 93 8.91 24.70 -0.71
C SER A 93 9.02 23.49 0.23
N TYR A 94 8.03 22.60 0.26
CA TYR A 94 8.08 21.37 1.04
C TYR A 94 9.14 20.41 0.46
N PRO A 95 10.04 19.81 1.27
CA PRO A 95 11.10 18.95 0.75
C PRO A 95 10.57 17.69 0.04
N ALA A 96 11.00 17.47 -1.20
CA ALA A 96 10.54 16.32 -2.00
C ALA A 96 10.96 14.97 -1.38
N GLU A 97 12.07 14.95 -0.64
CA GLU A 97 12.61 13.80 0.07
C GLU A 97 11.72 13.36 1.24
N ARG A 98 10.82 14.24 1.70
CA ARG A 98 9.83 13.96 2.75
C ARG A 98 8.46 13.57 2.21
N LEU A 99 8.29 13.59 0.89
CA LEU A 99 7.07 13.13 0.22
C LEU A 99 7.13 11.62 -0.02
N ARG A 100 6.01 10.93 0.17
CA ARG A 100 5.84 9.53 -0.23
C ARG A 100 4.54 9.39 -1.02
N MET A 101 4.52 8.43 -1.93
CA MET A 101 3.30 7.95 -2.55
C MET A 101 3.21 6.45 -2.36
N LEU A 102 1.98 5.94 -2.31
CA LEU A 102 1.71 4.51 -2.35
C LEU A 102 0.64 4.27 -3.41
N ALA A 103 0.98 3.54 -4.46
CA ALA A 103 -0.01 2.98 -5.38
C ALA A 103 -0.43 1.60 -4.87
N ALA A 104 -1.71 1.23 -5.02
CA ALA A 104 -2.22 -0.06 -4.60
C ALA A 104 -2.74 -0.83 -5.82
N LYS A 105 -2.12 -1.98 -6.11
CA LYS A 105 -2.54 -2.88 -7.20
C LYS A 105 -2.57 -4.31 -6.69
N THR A 106 -3.74 -4.94 -6.70
CA THR A 106 -3.88 -6.37 -6.36
C THR A 106 -2.93 -7.24 -7.19
N THR A 107 -2.74 -6.89 -8.46
CA THR A 107 -1.83 -7.59 -9.38
C THR A 107 -1.08 -6.59 -10.25
N CYS A 108 0.24 -6.69 -10.29
CA CYS A 108 1.14 -5.76 -10.96
C CYS A 108 1.26 -6.03 -12.47
N LYS A 109 1.46 -7.28 -12.91
CA LYS A 109 1.72 -7.68 -14.33
C LYS A 109 2.44 -6.57 -15.12
N ASP A 110 1.97 -6.11 -16.27
CA ASP A 110 2.61 -4.98 -16.99
C ASP A 110 2.03 -3.61 -16.58
N ARG A 111 1.00 -3.60 -15.73
CA ARG A 111 0.26 -2.39 -15.33
C ARG A 111 0.97 -1.56 -14.27
N TRP A 112 2.01 -2.08 -13.62
CA TRP A 112 2.79 -1.29 -12.65
C TRP A 112 3.42 -0.04 -13.29
N ARG A 113 3.70 -0.07 -14.60
CA ARG A 113 4.27 1.05 -15.35
C ARG A 113 3.40 2.31 -15.32
N GLN A 114 2.09 2.16 -15.09
CA GLN A 114 1.17 3.29 -14.96
C GLN A 114 1.52 4.21 -13.79
N VAL A 115 2.09 3.64 -12.72
CA VAL A 115 2.47 4.35 -11.48
C VAL A 115 3.65 5.31 -11.70
N LEU A 116 4.49 5.05 -12.72
CA LEU A 116 5.70 5.84 -12.97
C LEU A 116 5.39 7.29 -13.35
N ASN A 117 4.23 7.52 -13.97
CA ASN A 117 3.82 8.82 -14.49
C ASN A 117 2.95 9.61 -13.50
N GLU A 118 2.87 9.17 -12.24
CA GLU A 118 2.10 9.84 -11.19
C GLU A 118 3.05 10.45 -10.16
N ALA A 119 2.70 11.62 -9.62
CA ALA A 119 3.44 12.28 -8.54
C ALA A 119 4.92 12.56 -8.88
N GLY A 120 5.17 13.32 -9.94
CA GLY A 120 6.50 13.59 -10.50
C GLY A 120 7.56 14.10 -9.52
N ARG A 121 7.18 14.76 -8.41
CA ARG A 121 8.15 15.19 -7.37
C ARG A 121 8.76 14.03 -6.60
N ILE A 122 8.10 12.88 -6.57
CA ILE A 122 8.48 11.72 -5.75
C ILE A 122 9.25 10.74 -6.62
N ARG A 123 10.55 10.59 -6.41
CA ARG A 123 11.39 9.67 -7.22
C ARG A 123 11.07 8.20 -6.95
N THR A 124 10.95 7.81 -5.68
CA THR A 124 10.66 6.42 -5.29
C THR A 124 9.16 6.16 -5.24
N LYS A 125 8.67 5.28 -6.12
CA LYS A 125 7.26 4.93 -6.22
C LYS A 125 6.98 3.67 -5.40
N HIS A 126 6.25 3.78 -4.29
CA HIS A 126 5.87 2.59 -3.53
C HIS A 126 4.65 1.93 -4.16
N LEU A 127 4.70 0.62 -4.34
CA LEU A 127 3.64 -0.17 -4.95
C LEU A 127 3.23 -1.29 -4.00
N LEU A 128 2.08 -1.11 -3.35
CA LEU A 128 1.42 -2.14 -2.56
C LEU A 128 0.79 -3.18 -3.46
N THR A 129 1.12 -4.45 -3.25
CA THR A 129 0.51 -5.55 -4.00
C THR A 129 0.24 -6.80 -3.17
N LEU A 130 -0.76 -7.57 -3.61
CA LEU A 130 -1.07 -8.92 -3.12
C LEU A 130 -0.67 -10.01 -4.14
N GLN A 131 0.06 -9.64 -5.20
CA GLN A 131 0.53 -10.61 -6.19
C GLN A 131 1.50 -11.59 -5.54
N GLU A 132 1.31 -12.89 -5.81
CA GLU A 132 2.23 -13.91 -5.34
C GLU A 132 3.44 -14.00 -6.26
N GLY A 133 4.47 -13.23 -5.92
CA GLY A 133 5.73 -13.24 -6.66
C GLY A 133 5.73 -12.39 -7.93
N VAL A 134 6.92 -12.02 -8.35
CA VAL A 134 7.24 -11.43 -9.65
C VAL A 134 8.48 -12.14 -10.18
N SER A 135 8.68 -12.18 -11.50
CA SER A 135 9.95 -12.71 -12.04
C SER A 135 11.10 -11.78 -11.66
N GLU A 136 12.32 -12.33 -11.56
CA GLU A 136 13.52 -11.52 -11.28
C GLU A 136 13.76 -10.44 -12.35
N GLY A 137 13.47 -10.75 -13.62
CA GLY A 137 13.55 -9.79 -14.71
C GLY A 137 12.58 -8.63 -14.53
N GLN A 138 11.31 -8.92 -14.23
CA GLN A 138 10.30 -7.88 -13.96
C GLN A 138 10.64 -7.08 -12.71
N PHE A 139 11.15 -7.72 -11.66
CA PHE A 139 11.59 -7.03 -10.45
C PHE A 139 12.75 -6.06 -10.73
N ARG A 140 13.70 -6.47 -11.57
CA ARG A 140 14.82 -5.62 -11.99
C ARG A 140 14.33 -4.39 -12.73
N GLU A 141 13.42 -4.56 -13.69
CA GLU A 141 12.80 -3.43 -14.40
C GLU A 141 12.08 -2.47 -13.44
N MET A 142 11.33 -3.01 -12.46
CA MET A 142 10.68 -2.21 -11.43
C MET A 142 11.69 -1.39 -10.62
N ARG A 143 12.78 -2.02 -10.16
CA ARG A 143 13.82 -1.36 -9.37
C ARG A 143 14.55 -0.28 -10.16
N GLU A 144 14.92 -0.55 -11.40
CA GLU A 144 15.56 0.40 -12.31
C GLU A 144 14.67 1.62 -12.57
N ALA A 145 13.34 1.42 -12.64
CA ALA A 145 12.36 2.48 -12.78
C ALA A 145 12.03 3.21 -11.46
N GLY A 146 12.70 2.89 -10.35
CA GLY A 146 12.48 3.54 -9.05
C GLY A 146 11.26 3.03 -8.27
N VAL A 147 10.73 1.85 -8.61
CA VAL A 147 9.62 1.24 -7.88
C VAL A 147 10.13 0.45 -6.67
N GLN A 148 9.54 0.71 -5.51
CA GLN A 148 9.71 -0.05 -4.28
C GLN A 148 8.47 -0.93 -4.07
N LEU A 149 8.64 -2.25 -4.10
CA LEU A 149 7.54 -3.16 -3.80
C LEU A 149 7.24 -3.17 -2.30
N VAL A 150 5.98 -2.91 -1.97
CA VAL A 150 5.41 -3.05 -0.63
C VAL A 150 4.51 -4.28 -0.66
N VAL A 151 4.85 -5.30 0.13
CA VAL A 151 4.18 -6.61 0.09
C VAL A 151 3.92 -7.06 1.53
N PRO A 152 2.71 -7.54 1.87
CA PRO A 152 2.45 -8.15 3.17
C PRO A 152 3.46 -9.26 3.50
N ALA A 153 3.97 -9.28 4.73
CA ALA A 153 5.04 -10.20 5.14
C ALA A 153 4.74 -11.68 4.84
N GLY A 154 3.48 -12.09 5.00
CA GLY A 154 3.03 -13.46 4.70
C GLY A 154 3.21 -13.89 3.24
N LEU A 155 3.26 -12.93 2.31
CA LEU A 155 3.44 -13.19 0.87
C LEU A 155 4.89 -13.20 0.42
N HIS A 156 5.86 -12.76 1.24
CA HIS A 156 7.26 -12.68 0.81
C HIS A 156 7.83 -14.04 0.36
N ARG A 157 7.34 -15.14 0.95
CA ARG A 157 7.78 -16.50 0.62
C ARG A 157 7.44 -16.92 -0.81
N SER A 158 6.46 -16.29 -1.47
CA SER A 158 6.12 -16.59 -2.87
C SER A 158 7.04 -15.89 -3.88
N TYR A 159 7.90 -14.97 -3.44
CA TYR A 159 8.86 -14.28 -4.29
C TYR A 159 10.17 -15.07 -4.43
N PRO A 160 10.94 -14.88 -5.52
CA PRO A 160 12.29 -15.44 -5.65
C PRO A 160 13.19 -15.03 -4.46
N LYS A 161 14.14 -15.88 -4.07
CA LYS A 161 14.97 -15.65 -2.88
C LYS A 161 15.81 -14.38 -2.98
N GLU A 162 16.20 -14.05 -4.20
CA GLU A 162 16.99 -12.92 -4.63
C GLU A 162 16.18 -11.61 -4.53
N VAL A 163 14.86 -11.69 -4.64
CA VAL A 163 13.95 -10.53 -4.56
C VAL A 163 13.57 -10.19 -3.12
N ARG A 164 13.38 -11.22 -2.27
CA ARG A 164 12.86 -11.08 -0.89
C ARG A 164 13.57 -10.01 -0.04
N PRO A 165 14.92 -9.90 -0.02
CA PRO A 165 15.61 -8.91 0.82
C PRO A 165 15.31 -7.46 0.44
N HIS A 166 14.77 -7.23 -0.76
CA HIS A 166 14.46 -5.92 -1.28
C HIS A 166 12.98 -5.54 -1.17
N LEU A 167 12.14 -6.46 -0.68
CA LEU A 167 10.73 -6.19 -0.43
C LEU A 167 10.57 -5.40 0.86
N GLN A 168 9.69 -4.41 0.84
CA GLN A 168 9.27 -3.70 2.04
C GLN A 168 7.96 -4.32 2.55
N THR A 169 7.83 -4.51 3.86
CA THR A 169 6.52 -4.89 4.43
C THR A 169 5.60 -3.68 4.51
N PHE A 170 4.28 -3.89 4.47
CA PHE A 170 3.35 -2.76 4.63
C PHE A 170 3.50 -2.09 6.00
N GLU A 171 3.76 -2.88 7.05
CA GLU A 171 4.08 -2.39 8.39
C GLU A 171 5.34 -1.51 8.41
N SER A 172 6.43 -1.95 7.76
CA SER A 172 7.67 -1.15 7.66
C SER A 172 7.43 0.16 6.90
N PHE A 173 6.64 0.14 5.83
CA PHE A 173 6.26 1.35 5.11
C PHE A 173 5.51 2.35 6.01
N ILE A 174 4.57 1.87 6.83
CA ILE A 174 3.84 2.71 7.79
C ILE A 174 4.80 3.26 8.86
N GLY A 175 5.76 2.47 9.31
CA GLY A 175 6.85 2.91 10.19
C GLY A 175 7.66 4.06 9.59
N ASP A 176 8.07 3.95 8.33
CA ASP A 176 8.80 5.01 7.62
C ASP A 176 7.97 6.30 7.51
N VAL A 177 6.68 6.19 7.18
CA VAL A 177 5.76 7.33 7.13
C VAL A 177 5.67 8.04 8.48
N ARG A 178 5.62 7.30 9.59
CA ARG A 178 5.59 7.89 10.94
C ARG A 178 6.86 8.65 11.26
N LEU A 179 8.04 8.11 10.92
CA LEU A 179 9.32 8.77 11.18
C LEU A 179 9.46 10.11 10.43
N LEU A 180 8.84 10.21 9.25
CA LEU A 180 8.81 11.44 8.45
C LEU A 180 7.91 12.53 9.07
N ARG A 181 6.96 12.18 9.95
CA ARG A 181 6.13 13.15 10.70
C ARG A 181 6.90 13.82 11.84
N SER A 182 7.81 13.08 12.47
CA SER A 182 8.54 13.50 13.67
C SER A 182 9.85 14.25 13.40
N SER A 183 10.26 14.35 12.13
CA SER A 183 11.48 15.07 11.70
C SER A 183 11.14 16.47 11.18
#